data_AF-A0A3E3J013-F1
#
_entry.id   AF-A0A3E3J013-F1
#
_cell.length_a   1.000
_cell.length_b   1.000
_cell.length_c   1.000
_cell.angle_alpha   90.00
_cell.angle_beta   90.00
_cell.angle_gamma   90.00
#
_symmetry.space_group_name_H-M   'P 1'
#
loop_
_entity.id
_entity.type
_entity.pdbx_description
1 polymer ?
#
loop_
_entity_poly.entity_id
_entity_poly.type
_entity_poly.pdbx_seq_one_letter_code
_entity_poly.pdbx_strand_id
1 'polypeptide(L)'
;MAKQTEFTAKARKAIHKRDMESCFFCLRGYHMENACRYGGLQIMHVVPRSQMGLGVEQNGVLGCIGHHSLMDNGNKGLRGEMQAMLEDYMQDIYPGWSREAVTYSKYGNSQVLETLKGSRITQGEHDGFSFLEKKGEDSI
;
A
#
# COMPACT_ATOMS: atom_id res chain seq x y z
N MET A 1 15.61 1.69 -18.22
CA MET A 1 15.16 1.03 -16.97
C MET A 1 14.60 2.00 -15.93
N ALA A 2 15.17 3.20 -15.76
CA ALA A 2 14.70 4.21 -14.78
C ALA A 2 13.17 4.42 -14.77
N LYS A 3 12.56 4.57 -15.96
CA LYS A 3 11.12 4.82 -16.14
C LYS A 3 10.20 3.78 -15.49
N GLN A 4 10.61 2.50 -15.40
CA GLN A 4 9.77 1.44 -14.81
C GLN A 4 9.83 1.41 -13.29
N THR A 5 10.94 1.87 -12.71
CA THR A 5 11.18 1.92 -11.26
C THR A 5 10.71 3.24 -10.62
N GLU A 6 10.38 4.22 -11.46
CA GLU A 6 9.89 5.54 -11.05
C GLU A 6 8.38 5.54 -10.85
N PHE A 7 7.93 6.05 -9.70
CA PHE A 7 6.50 6.22 -9.45
C PHE A 7 5.88 7.23 -10.41
N THR A 8 4.87 6.78 -11.16
CA THR A 8 4.04 7.65 -11.98
C THR A 8 3.28 8.67 -11.12
N ALA A 9 2.89 9.81 -11.70
CA ALA A 9 2.09 10.81 -10.97
C ALA A 9 0.78 10.23 -10.39
N LYS A 10 0.18 9.26 -11.08
CA LYS A 10 -1.00 8.52 -10.59
C LYS A 10 -0.68 7.70 -9.35
N ALA A 11 0.39 6.89 -9.40
CA ALA A 11 0.82 6.08 -8.27
C ALA A 11 1.17 6.95 -7.06
N ARG A 12 1.89 8.06 -7.27
CA ARG A 12 2.22 9.02 -6.21
C ARG A 12 0.96 9.53 -5.50
N LYS A 13 -0.01 10.04 -6.26
CA LYS A 13 -1.29 10.53 -5.70
C LYS A 13 -2.05 9.44 -4.93
N ALA A 14 -2.06 8.22 -5.45
CA ALA A 14 -2.74 7.11 -4.81
C ALA A 14 -2.08 6.73 -3.47
N ILE A 15 -0.75 6.64 -3.43
CA ILE A 15 0.02 6.37 -2.20
C ILE A 15 -0.22 7.46 -1.15
N HIS A 16 -0.10 8.73 -1.54
CA HIS A 16 -0.34 9.86 -0.64
C HIS A 16 -1.76 9.85 -0.05
N LYS A 17 -2.77 9.54 -0.87
CA LYS A 17 -4.16 9.41 -0.43
C LYS A 17 -4.34 8.20 0.51
N ARG A 18 -3.78 7.04 0.17
CA ARG A 18 -3.87 5.81 0.95
C ARG A 18 -3.24 5.97 2.33
N ASP A 19 -2.08 6.60 2.38
CA ASP A 19 -1.27 6.76 3.59
C ASP A 19 -1.64 8.05 4.37
N MET A 20 -2.74 8.71 3.99
CA MET A 20 -3.31 9.88 4.68
C MET A 20 -2.29 10.99 4.93
N GLU A 21 -1.43 11.26 3.96
CA GLU A 21 -0.37 12.28 4.07
C GLU A 21 0.45 12.13 5.36
N SER A 22 0.70 10.89 5.79
CA SER A 22 1.37 10.58 7.05
C SER A 22 2.47 9.55 6.86
N CYS A 23 3.54 9.65 7.65
CA CYS A 23 4.60 8.65 7.66
C CYS A 23 4.12 7.38 8.36
N PHE A 24 4.18 6.24 7.65
CA PHE A 24 3.81 4.92 8.17
C PHE A 24 4.47 4.57 9.51
N PHE A 25 5.76 4.90 9.65
CA PHE A 25 6.55 4.61 10.85
C PHE A 25 6.31 5.61 11.98
N CYS A 26 6.13 6.89 11.67
CA CYS A 26 5.83 7.90 12.69
C CYS A 26 4.51 7.60 13.40
N LEU A 27 3.47 7.18 12.66
CA LEU A 27 2.18 6.79 13.22
C LEU A 27 2.28 5.63 14.22
N ARG A 28 3.34 4.81 14.11
CA ARG A 28 3.60 3.66 14.98
C ARG A 28 4.63 3.96 16.08
N GLY A 29 5.12 5.19 16.17
CA GLY A 29 6.16 5.56 17.15
C GLY A 29 7.49 4.83 16.95
N TYR A 30 7.77 4.32 15.75
CA TYR A 30 8.93 3.47 15.49
C TYR A 30 10.23 4.29 15.46
N HIS A 31 11.20 4.00 16.33
CA HIS A 31 12.53 4.63 16.39
C HIS A 31 12.54 6.16 16.18
N MET A 32 11.66 6.85 16.92
CA MET A 32 11.47 8.30 16.78
C MET A 32 12.73 9.10 17.14
N GLU A 33 13.55 8.59 18.07
CA GLU A 33 14.84 9.16 18.45
C GLU A 33 15.85 9.20 17.29
N ASN A 34 15.67 8.33 16.31
CA ASN A 34 16.59 8.15 15.18
C ASN A 34 16.09 8.76 13.87
N ALA A 35 14.79 9.03 13.76
CA ALA A 35 14.14 9.38 12.50
C ALA A 35 13.23 10.61 12.58
N CYS A 36 12.70 10.97 13.76
CA CYS A 36 11.78 12.10 13.88
C CYS A 36 12.55 13.43 13.93
N ARG A 37 12.89 13.95 12.74
CA ARG A 37 13.21 15.36 12.54
C ARG A 37 12.29 15.88 11.45
N TYR A 38 11.13 16.44 11.84
CA TYR A 38 10.12 17.14 11.02
C TYR A 38 10.55 17.42 9.57
N GLY A 39 10.53 16.38 8.73
CA GLY A 39 11.02 16.41 7.35
C GLY A 39 9.87 16.16 6.41
N GLY A 40 10.01 16.60 5.16
CA GLY A 40 9.03 16.33 4.12
C GLY A 40 8.72 14.84 3.97
N LEU A 41 7.53 14.54 3.45
CA LEU A 41 7.12 13.19 3.14
C LEU A 41 7.68 12.76 1.78
N GLN A 42 8.14 11.51 1.73
CA GLN A 42 8.70 10.86 0.55
C GLN A 42 8.16 9.45 0.45
N ILE A 43 7.97 8.97 -0.77
CA ILE A 43 7.53 7.60 -1.01
C ILE A 43 8.77 6.70 -0.95
N MET A 44 8.74 5.76 -0.02
CA MET A 44 9.73 4.70 0.16
C MET A 44 9.33 3.50 -0.71
N HIS A 45 10.31 2.88 -1.34
CA HIS A 45 10.11 1.64 -2.07
C HIS A 45 10.14 0.44 -1.13
N VAL A 46 9.12 -0.42 -1.16
CA VAL A 46 9.12 -1.69 -0.41
C VAL A 46 10.20 -2.61 -0.99
N VAL A 47 10.19 -2.86 -2.30
CA VAL A 47 11.32 -3.43 -3.03
C VAL A 47 12.13 -2.29 -3.64
N PRO A 48 13.41 -2.10 -3.25
CA PRO A 48 14.20 -0.96 -3.68
C PRO A 48 14.48 -0.99 -5.18
N ARG A 49 14.72 0.19 -5.76
CA ARG A 49 15.03 0.34 -7.20
C ARG A 49 16.26 -0.44 -7.63
N SER A 50 17.26 -0.59 -6.76
CA SER A 50 18.48 -1.38 -7.01
C SER A 50 18.19 -2.89 -7.17
N GLN A 51 17.07 -3.36 -6.63
CA GLN A 51 16.55 -4.71 -6.80
C GLN A 51 15.43 -4.77 -7.85
N MET A 52 15.37 -3.77 -8.75
CA MET A 52 14.40 -3.71 -9.83
C MET A 52 12.93 -3.55 -9.38
N GLY A 53 12.69 -2.99 -8.19
CA GLY A 53 11.34 -2.69 -7.72
C GLY A 53 10.60 -1.69 -8.60
N LEU A 54 9.36 -2.00 -8.94
CA LEU A 54 8.51 -1.23 -9.84
C LEU A 54 7.98 0.06 -9.19
N GLY A 55 7.74 1.08 -10.02
CA GLY A 55 7.13 2.36 -9.62
C GLY A 55 5.60 2.31 -9.55
N VAL A 56 5.03 1.29 -8.91
CA VAL A 56 3.58 1.07 -8.77
C VAL A 56 3.12 1.35 -7.34
N GLU A 57 1.82 1.61 -7.16
CA GLU A 57 1.22 1.93 -5.85
C GLU A 57 1.51 0.85 -4.78
N GLN A 58 1.48 -0.42 -5.20
CA GLN A 58 1.72 -1.61 -4.37
C GLN A 58 3.18 -1.76 -3.91
N ASN A 59 4.10 -0.97 -4.44
CA ASN A 59 5.51 -1.01 -4.05
C ASN A 59 5.96 0.26 -3.32
N GLY A 60 5.04 1.18 -3.03
CA GLY A 60 5.35 2.47 -2.43
C GLY A 60 4.63 2.67 -1.12
N VAL A 61 5.32 3.16 -0.10
CA VAL A 61 4.74 3.58 1.20
C VAL A 61 5.27 4.94 1.59
N LEU A 62 4.41 5.80 2.12
CA LEU A 62 4.76 7.14 2.52
C LEU A 62 5.54 7.13 3.84
N GLY A 63 6.71 7.77 3.83
CA GLY A 63 7.60 7.93 4.98
C GLY A 63 8.11 9.36 5.09
N CYS A 64 8.59 9.76 6.26
CA CYS A 64 9.33 11.01 6.39
C CYS A 64 10.79 10.82 5.93
N ILE A 65 11.48 11.91 5.59
CA ILE A 65 12.91 11.87 5.20
C ILE A 65 13.78 11.10 6.20
N GLY A 66 13.51 11.22 7.51
CA GLY A 66 14.28 10.54 8.53
C GLY A 66 14.11 9.02 8.53
N HIS A 67 12.87 8.53 8.50
CA HIS A 67 12.60 7.09 8.39
C HIS A 67 13.03 6.52 7.03
N HIS A 68 12.87 7.29 5.96
CA HIS A 68 13.36 6.92 4.64
C HIS A 68 14.88 6.70 4.66
N SER A 69 15.63 7.66 5.24
CA SER A 69 17.08 7.54 5.40
C SER A 69 17.48 6.38 6.31
N LEU A 70 16.70 6.11 7.36
CA LEU A 70 16.93 5.02 8.29
C LEU A 70 16.83 3.66 7.60
N MET A 71 15.82 3.50 6.74
CA MET A 71 15.60 2.28 5.97
C MET A 71 16.69 2.07 4.91
N ASP A 72 17.06 3.12 4.17
CA ASP A 72 18.03 3.04 3.07
C ASP A 72 19.46 2.78 3.55
N ASN A 73 19.89 3.47 4.61
CA ASN A 73 21.29 3.41 5.07
C ASN A 73 21.60 2.11 5.81
N GLY A 74 20.62 1.47 6.45
CA GLY A 74 20.74 0.14 7.07
C GLY A 74 21.80 -0.03 8.18
N ASN A 75 22.59 1.00 8.48
CA ASN A 75 23.74 0.96 9.39
C ASN A 75 23.38 0.69 10.86
N LYS A 76 22.10 0.83 11.22
CA LYS A 76 21.56 0.50 12.55
C LYS A 76 20.98 -0.92 12.65
N GLY A 77 21.07 -1.72 11.58
CA GLY A 77 20.51 -3.09 11.55
C GLY A 77 18.98 -3.15 11.42
N LEU A 78 18.29 -1.99 11.37
CA LEU A 78 16.82 -1.90 11.38
C LEU A 78 16.16 -2.18 10.03
N ARG A 79 16.95 -2.28 8.95
CA ARG A 79 16.41 -2.39 7.59
C ARG A 79 15.53 -3.63 7.42
N GLY A 80 15.93 -4.77 7.98
CA GLY A 80 15.18 -6.02 7.86
C GLY A 80 13.80 -5.92 8.52
N GLU A 81 13.75 -5.38 9.73
CA GLU A 81 12.50 -5.17 10.47
C GLU A 81 11.59 -4.16 9.78
N MET A 82 12.13 -3.00 9.39
CA MET A 82 11.36 -1.99 8.65
C MET A 82 10.78 -2.55 7.36
N GLN A 83 11.56 -3.36 6.65
CA GLN A 83 11.13 -3.99 5.41
C GLN A 83 10.02 -5.00 5.65
N ALA A 84 10.14 -5.87 6.67
CA ALA A 84 9.08 -6.79 7.05
C ALA A 84 7.77 -6.06 7.39
N MET A 85 7.83 -4.98 8.18
CA MET A 85 6.64 -4.18 8.51
C MET A 85 5.94 -3.60 7.28
N LEU A 86 6.70 -3.19 6.26
CA LEU A 86 6.13 -2.66 5.02
C LEU A 86 5.53 -3.78 4.15
N GLU A 87 6.16 -4.95 4.12
CA GLU A 87 5.65 -6.12 3.38
C GLU A 87 4.34 -6.61 3.98
N ASP A 88 4.28 -6.77 5.30
CA ASP A 88 3.05 -7.12 6.03
C ASP A 88 1.96 -6.09 5.72
N TYR A 89 2.29 -4.80 5.80
CA TYR A 89 1.35 -3.74 5.47
C TYR A 89 0.83 -3.83 4.03
N MET A 90 1.67 -4.14 3.05
CA MET A 90 1.24 -4.31 1.65
C MET A 90 0.35 -5.54 1.45
N GLN A 91 0.63 -6.64 2.16
CA GLN A 91 -0.17 -7.86 2.10
C GLN A 91 -1.57 -7.66 2.70
N ASP A 92 -1.67 -6.86 3.77
CA ASP A 92 -2.95 -6.54 4.41
C ASP A 92 -3.87 -5.75 3.47
N ILE A 93 -3.32 -4.79 2.71
CA ILE A 93 -4.12 -3.89 1.86
C ILE A 93 -4.32 -4.41 0.43
N TYR A 94 -3.44 -5.28 -0.07
CA TYR A 94 -3.50 -5.84 -1.42
C TYR A 94 -3.49 -7.37 -1.34
N PRO A 95 -4.65 -8.05 -1.37
CA PRO A 95 -4.72 -9.50 -1.40
C PRO A 95 -3.93 -10.08 -2.58
N GLY A 96 -3.10 -11.08 -2.30
CA GLY A 96 -2.22 -11.69 -3.31
C GLY A 96 -0.96 -10.87 -3.63
N TRP A 97 -0.65 -9.86 -2.83
CA TRP A 97 0.64 -9.16 -2.92
C TRP A 97 1.80 -10.13 -2.68
N SER A 98 2.83 -10.02 -3.51
CA SER A 98 4.10 -10.72 -3.35
C SER A 98 5.24 -9.81 -3.79
N ARG A 99 6.44 -10.09 -3.29
CA ARG A 99 7.66 -9.35 -3.65
C ARG A 99 7.93 -9.43 -5.15
N GLU A 100 7.65 -10.59 -5.74
CA GLU A 100 7.83 -10.89 -7.16
C GLU A 100 6.87 -10.07 -8.03
N ALA A 101 5.61 -9.88 -7.58
CA ALA A 101 4.61 -9.09 -8.30
C ALA A 101 5.02 -7.62 -8.46
N VAL A 102 5.76 -7.07 -7.49
CA VAL A 102 6.25 -5.68 -7.52
C VAL A 102 7.70 -5.54 -8.01
N THR A 103 8.31 -6.63 -8.48
CA THR A 103 9.68 -6.64 -9.00
C THR A 103 9.67 -6.82 -10.51
N TYR A 104 10.41 -5.97 -11.22
CA TYR A 104 10.52 -6.11 -12.67
C TYR A 104 11.24 -7.41 -13.05
N SER A 105 10.63 -8.18 -13.94
CA SER A 105 11.23 -9.34 -14.59
C SER A 105 11.10 -9.23 -16.10
N LYS A 106 12.20 -9.44 -16.83
CA LYS A 106 12.22 -9.44 -18.30
C LYS A 106 11.50 -10.66 -18.90
N TYR A 107 11.48 -11.77 -18.15
CA TYR A 107 10.96 -13.07 -18.59
C TYR A 107 9.77 -13.55 -17.76
N GLY A 108 9.29 -12.74 -16.81
CA GLY A 108 8.18 -13.08 -15.91
C GLY A 108 6.82 -12.72 -16.51
N ASN A 109 5.82 -13.59 -16.28
CA ASN A 109 4.42 -13.33 -16.63
C ASN A 109 3.92 -12.03 -15.99
N SER A 110 3.22 -11.21 -16.77
CA SER A 110 2.70 -9.85 -16.50
C SER A 110 2.31 -9.55 -15.03
N GLN A 111 3.25 -9.02 -14.24
CA GLN A 111 3.20 -9.06 -12.77
C GLN A 111 2.28 -8.06 -12.02
N VAL A 112 1.42 -7.29 -12.68
CA VAL A 112 0.47 -6.39 -11.96
C VAL A 112 -0.96 -6.45 -12.52
N LEU A 113 -1.16 -7.11 -13.66
CA LEU A 113 -2.41 -7.04 -14.41
C LEU A 113 -3.38 -8.20 -14.13
N GLU A 114 -2.90 -9.31 -13.56
CA GLU A 114 -3.77 -10.46 -13.23
C GLU A 114 -4.50 -10.27 -11.90
N THR A 115 -3.89 -9.66 -10.88
CA THR A 115 -4.53 -9.45 -9.57
C THR A 115 -5.70 -8.45 -9.63
N LEU A 116 -5.70 -7.53 -10.60
CA LEU A 116 -6.79 -6.57 -10.84
C LEU A 116 -7.92 -7.11 -11.73
N LYS A 117 -7.71 -8.21 -12.47
CA LYS A 117 -8.76 -8.84 -13.29
C LYS A 117 -9.72 -9.73 -12.48
N GLY A 118 -9.38 -10.06 -11.24
CA GLY A 118 -10.25 -10.83 -10.34
C GLY A 118 -11.33 -10.00 -9.61
N SER A 119 -11.31 -8.67 -9.69
CA SER A 119 -12.22 -7.81 -8.94
C SER A 119 -13.04 -6.88 -9.85
N ARG A 120 -13.91 -7.46 -10.71
CA ARG A 120 -15.14 -6.79 -11.17
C ARG A 120 -16.14 -7.75 -11.87
N ILE A 121 -17.28 -7.94 -11.18
CA ILE A 121 -18.68 -8.10 -11.65
C ILE A 121 -19.17 -9.48 -12.17
N THR A 122 -20.14 -10.05 -11.44
CA THR A 122 -21.41 -10.51 -12.06
C THR A 122 -22.57 -9.78 -11.38
N GLN A 123 -23.36 -9.06 -12.17
CA GLN A 123 -24.63 -8.44 -11.80
C GLN A 123 -25.68 -9.52 -11.52
N GLY A 124 -26.63 -9.18 -10.63
CA GLY A 124 -27.84 -9.94 -10.35
C GLY A 124 -28.80 -9.06 -9.55
N GLU A 125 -29.47 -8.16 -10.27
CA GLU A 125 -30.62 -7.38 -9.82
C GLU A 125 -31.82 -8.29 -9.51
N HIS A 126 -32.66 -7.84 -8.56
CA HIS A 126 -34.01 -8.31 -8.17
C HIS A 126 -34.00 -9.54 -7.24
N ASP A 127 -34.53 -9.47 -6.01
CA ASP A 127 -35.95 -9.26 -5.71
C ASP A 127 -36.19 -8.44 -4.44
N GLY A 128 -37.34 -7.76 -4.44
CA GLY A 128 -37.74 -6.76 -3.46
C GLY A 128 -37.96 -7.33 -2.05
N PHE A 129 -37.53 -6.55 -1.06
CA PHE A 129 -38.02 -6.69 0.30
C PHE A 129 -38.88 -5.46 0.60
N SER A 130 -40.19 -5.68 0.60
CA SER A 130 -41.23 -4.68 0.80
C SER A 130 -41.18 -4.09 2.20
N PHE A 131 -40.94 -2.78 2.25
CA PHE A 131 -41.35 -1.89 3.34
C PHE A 131 -42.88 -1.99 3.51
N LEU A 132 -43.34 -2.49 4.66
CA LEU A 132 -44.74 -2.38 5.06
C LEU A 132 -44.84 -1.61 6.38
N GLU A 133 -45.40 -0.42 6.29
CA GLU A 133 -45.80 0.43 7.41
C GLU A 133 -46.98 -0.19 8.21
N LYS A 134 -46.92 0.04 9.53
CA LYS A 134 -47.99 0.22 10.53
C LYS A 134 -49.36 -0.46 10.31
N LYS A 135 -49.81 -1.16 11.35
CA LYS A 135 -51.03 -0.79 12.13
C LYS A 135 -50.92 -1.29 13.58
N GLY A 136 -51.30 -0.45 14.53
CA GLY A 136 -51.72 -0.89 15.86
C GLY A 136 -53.23 -1.14 15.88
N GLU A 137 -53.69 -2.01 16.80
CA GLU A 137 -54.87 -1.88 17.66
C GLU A 137 -55.12 -3.20 18.42
N ASP A 138 -55.17 -3.07 19.75
CA ASP A 138 -55.93 -3.79 20.79
C ASP A 138 -56.60 -5.15 20.52
N SER A 139 -56.38 -6.11 21.44
CA SER A 139 -57.40 -6.82 22.24
C SER A 139 -56.94 -8.22 22.69
N ILE A 140 -56.72 -8.39 24.01
CA ILE A 140 -57.31 -9.41 24.92
C ILE A 140 -56.77 -9.14 26.33
#